data_AF-M5BR44-F1
#
_entry.id   AF-M5BR44-F1
#
_cell.length_a   1.000
_cell.length_b   1.000
_cell.length_c   1.000
_cell.angle_alpha   90.00
_cell.angle_beta   90.00
_cell.angle_gamma   90.00
#
_symmetry.space_group_name_H-M   'P 1'
#
loop_
_entity.id
_entity.type
_entity.pdbx_description
1 polymer ?
#
loop_
_entity_poly.entity_id
_entity_poly.type
_entity_poly.pdbx_seq_one_letter_code
_entity_poly.pdbx_strand_id
1 'polypeptide(L)'
;MNIFRLLGDMSHLASILILLHKIQTTRTSRGISFKTQALYVTVFLTRYIDLFMFQFVSLYNTFMKIFFIASSVYILYLMKFQYRSYH
;
A
#
# COMPACT_ATOMS: atom_id res chain seq x y z
N MET A 1 -18.76 -7.29 -10.27
CA MET A 1 -17.57 -6.44 -10.51
C MET A 1 -17.52 -6.11 -12.00
N ASN A 2 -17.26 -4.86 -12.37
CA ASN A 2 -17.07 -4.47 -13.76
C ASN A 2 -15.60 -4.75 -14.18
N ILE A 3 -15.33 -5.14 -15.43
CA ILE A 3 -13.99 -5.56 -15.89
C ILE A 3 -12.94 -4.45 -15.68
N PHE A 4 -13.33 -3.20 -15.90
CA PHE A 4 -12.49 -2.02 -15.67
C PHE A 4 -12.08 -1.86 -14.20
N ARG A 5 -12.97 -2.24 -13.27
CA ARG A 5 -12.70 -2.16 -11.84
C ARG A 5 -11.67 -3.19 -11.41
N LEU A 6 -11.80 -4.41 -11.92
CA LEU A 6 -10.83 -5.49 -11.70
C LEU A 6 -9.44 -5.11 -12.24
N LEU A 7 -9.37 -4.57 -13.46
CA LEU A 7 -8.10 -4.13 -14.04
C LEU A 7 -7.46 -2.97 -13.25
N GLY A 8 -8.28 -2.05 -12.74
CA GLY A 8 -7.80 -0.99 -11.84
C GLY A 8 -7.18 -1.53 -10.56
N ASP A 9 -7.83 -2.49 -9.91
CA ASP A 9 -7.32 -3.14 -8.69
C ASP A 9 -6.01 -3.90 -8.96
N MET A 10 -5.92 -4.60 -10.09
CA MET A 10 -4.70 -5.30 -10.52
C MET A 10 -3.55 -4.34 -10.84
N SER A 11 -3.82 -3.24 -11.54
CA SER A 11 -2.81 -2.21 -11.83
C SER A 11 -2.30 -1.56 -10.54
N HIS A 12 -3.18 -1.35 -9.56
CA HIS A 12 -2.80 -0.78 -8.28
C HIS A 12 -1.91 -1.74 -7.47
N LEU A 13 -2.26 -3.03 -7.47
CA LEU A 13 -1.46 -4.07 -6.84
C LEU A 13 -0.08 -4.19 -7.49
N ALA A 14 0.00 -4.16 -8.82
CA ALA A 14 1.27 -4.17 -9.55
C ALA A 14 2.16 -2.98 -9.17
N SER A 15 1.59 -1.77 -9.07
CA SER A 15 2.34 -0.57 -8.66
C SER A 15 2.98 -0.71 -7.28
N ILE A 16 2.26 -1.27 -6.31
CA ILE A 16 2.76 -1.47 -4.95
C ILE A 16 3.87 -2.53 -4.93
N LEU A 17 3.70 -3.63 -5.65
CA LEU A 17 4.73 -4.66 -5.76
C LEU A 17 6.01 -4.15 -6.42
N ILE A 18 5.90 -3.36 -7.49
CA ILE A 18 7.05 -2.74 -8.16
C ILE A 18 7.79 -1.81 -7.19
N LEU A 19 7.05 -0.97 -6.45
CA LEU A 19 7.65 -0.06 -5.47
C LEU A 19 8.36 -0.83 -4.36
N LEU A 20 7.73 -1.87 -3.83
CA LEU A 20 8.32 -2.74 -2.80
C LEU A 20 9.60 -3.40 -3.32
N HIS A 21 9.54 -4.01 -4.50
CA HIS A 21 10.66 -4.68 -5.12
C HIS A 21 11.81 -3.71 -5.38
N LYS A 22 11.53 -2.49 -5.87
CA LYS A 22 12.54 -1.45 -6.06
C LYS A 22 13.26 -1.11 -4.74
N ILE A 23 12.51 -0.88 -3.66
CA ILE A 23 13.10 -0.53 -2.34
C ILE A 23 13.96 -1.69 -1.81
N GLN A 24 13.49 -2.94 -1.94
CA GLN A 24 14.22 -4.11 -1.47
C GLN A 24 15.47 -4.41 -2.29
N THR A 25 15.40 -4.31 -3.62
CA THR A 25 16.54 -4.58 -4.51
C THR A 25 17.62 -3.50 -4.40
N THR A 26 17.22 -2.22 -4.35
CA THR A 26 18.17 -1.11 -4.24
C THR A 26 18.67 -0.87 -2.81
N ARG A 27 18.02 -1.50 -1.81
CA ARG A 27 18.32 -1.32 -0.38
C ARG A 27 18.38 0.15 0.04
N THR A 28 17.68 1.03 -0.68
CA THR A 28 17.66 2.46 -0.41
C THR A 28 16.26 3.03 -0.69
N SER A 29 15.92 4.06 0.08
CA SER A 29 14.69 4.83 -0.09
C SER A 29 14.95 6.21 -0.72
N ARG A 30 16.14 6.42 -1.30
CA ARG A 30 16.50 7.69 -1.97
C ARG A 30 15.54 8.00 -3.13
N GLY A 31 15.06 9.25 -3.16
CA GLY A 31 14.12 9.74 -4.18
C GLY A 31 12.64 9.49 -3.88
N ILE A 32 12.30 8.84 -2.76
CA ILE A 32 10.91 8.63 -2.34
C ILE A 32 10.67 9.42 -1.04
N SER A 33 9.71 10.35 -1.07
CA SER A 33 9.38 11.13 0.12
C SER A 33 8.61 10.28 1.14
N PHE A 34 9.13 10.21 2.37
CA PHE A 34 8.45 9.52 3.47
C PHE A 34 7.09 10.16 3.78
N LYS A 35 6.99 11.49 3.73
CA LYS A 35 5.74 12.21 4.02
C LYS A 35 4.65 11.87 3.01
N THR A 36 4.98 11.75 1.72
CA THR A 36 3.98 11.40 0.70
C THR A 36 3.52 9.96 0.86
N GLN A 37 4.43 9.02 1.16
CA GLN A 37 4.05 7.64 1.47
C GLN A 37 3.18 7.55 2.72
N ALA A 38 3.44 8.38 3.73
CA ALA A 38 2.61 8.43 4.94
C ALA A 38 1.19 8.93 4.63
N LEU A 39 1.07 9.95 3.78
CA LEU A 39 -0.23 10.43 3.30
C LEU A 39 -0.98 9.36 2.49
N TYR A 40 -0.28 8.59 1.63
CA TYR A 40 -0.90 7.46 0.92
C TYR A 40 -1.50 6.43 1.88
N VAL A 41 -0.78 6.07 2.95
CA VAL A 41 -1.30 5.18 4.00
C VAL A 41 -2.54 5.78 4.66
N THR A 42 -2.52 7.06 5.03
CA THR A 42 -3.68 7.74 5.63
C THR A 42 -4.90 7.73 4.69
N VAL A 43 -4.70 7.93 3.39
CA VAL A 43 -5.78 7.85 2.39
C VAL A 43 -6.35 6.44 2.32
N PHE A 44 -5.51 5.38 2.33
CA PHE A 44 -6.02 4.00 2.34
C PHE A 44 -6.77 3.66 3.62
N LEU A 45 -6.27 4.09 4.77
CA LEU A 45 -6.94 3.86 6.06
C LEU A 45 -8.32 4.54 6.11
N THR A 46 -8.41 5.80 5.69
CA THR A 46 -9.68 6.54 5.67
C THR A 46 -10.64 6.01 4.61
N ARG A 47 -10.13 5.59 3.44
CA ARG A 47 -10.94 4.99 2.37
C ARG A 47 -11.53 3.64 2.77
N TYR A 48 -10.78 2.83 3.51
CA TYR A 48 -11.17 1.48 3.90
C TYR A 48 -11.61 1.39 5.36
N ILE A 49 -12.03 2.50 5.96
CA ILE A 49 -12.57 2.54 7.33
C ILE A 49 -13.84 1.68 7.47
N ASP A 50 -14.53 1.43 6.36
CA ASP A 50 -15.71 0.56 6.26
C ASP A 50 -15.42 -0.90 6.67
N LEU A 51 -14.14 -1.31 6.61
CA LEU A 51 -13.68 -2.64 7.01
C LEU A 51 -13.88 -2.87 8.53
N PHE A 52 -13.79 -1.81 9.34
CA PHE A 52 -14.05 -1.84 10.78
C PHE A 52 -15.53 -1.68 11.13
N MET A 53 -16.35 -1.20 10.19
CA MET A 53 -17.79 -1.00 10.36
C MET A 53 -18.60 -2.26 10.01
N PHE A 54 -17.96 -3.43 9.95
CA PHE A 54 -18.57 -4.75 9.71
C PHE A 54 -19.42 -4.89 8.43
N GLN A 55 -19.19 -4.04 7.42
CA GLN A 55 -19.86 -4.13 6.11
C GLN A 55 -19.19 -5.21 5.24
N PHE A 56 -19.53 -6.47 5.50
CA PHE A 56 -19.01 -7.60 4.72
C PHE A 56 -19.68 -7.69 3.35
N VAL A 57 -19.01 -7.20 2.31
CA VAL A 57 -19.48 -7.31 0.92
C VAL A 57 -19.05 -8.63 0.29
N SER A 58 -17.77 -9.00 0.42
CA SER A 58 -17.20 -10.22 -0.17
C SER A 58 -15.79 -10.48 0.39
N LEU A 59 -15.40 -11.74 0.52
CA LEU A 59 -14.05 -12.16 0.95
C LEU A 59 -12.95 -11.53 0.09
N TYR A 60 -13.13 -11.45 -1.22
CA TYR A 60 -12.16 -10.84 -2.13
C TYR A 60 -11.91 -9.36 -1.80
N ASN A 61 -12.99 -8.61 -1.58
CA ASN A 61 -12.91 -7.18 -1.28
C ASN A 61 -12.20 -6.93 0.05
N THR A 62 -12.56 -7.70 1.08
CA THR A 62 -11.93 -7.60 2.40
C THR A 62 -10.45 -7.95 2.33
N PHE A 63 -10.08 -9.04 1.65
CA PHE A 63 -8.69 -9.46 1.48
C PHE A 63 -7.85 -8.41 0.74
N MET A 64 -8.34 -7.90 -0.39
CA MET A 64 -7.63 -6.89 -1.18
C MET A 64 -7.40 -5.60 -0.37
N LYS A 65 -8.40 -5.14 0.38
CA LYS A 65 -8.26 -3.95 1.25
C LYS A 65 -7.21 -4.14 2.35
N ILE A 66 -7.24 -5.29 3.04
CA ILE A 66 -6.23 -5.62 4.06
C ILE A 66 -4.84 -5.66 3.44
N PHE A 67 -4.69 -6.31 2.28
CA PHE A 67 -3.42 -6.38 1.56
C PHE A 67 -2.89 -4.98 1.22
N PHE A 68 -3.72 -4.09 0.68
CA PHE A 68 -3.31 -2.72 0.33
C PHE A 68 -2.84 -1.90 1.56
N ILE A 69 -3.56 -2.00 2.68
CA ILE A 69 -3.16 -1.32 3.91
C ILE A 69 -1.85 -1.92 4.45
N ALA A 70 -1.77 -3.24 4.55
CA ALA A 70 -0.61 -3.94 5.09
C ALA A 70 0.66 -3.66 4.28
N SER A 71 0.59 -3.74 2.95
CA SER A 71 1.74 -3.44 2.07
C SER A 71 2.16 -1.97 2.16
N SER A 72 1.22 -1.03 2.25
CA SER A 72 1.55 0.40 2.34
C SER A 72 2.21 0.75 3.68
N VAL A 73 1.71 0.18 4.79
CA VAL A 73 2.36 0.31 6.11
C VAL A 73 3.73 -0.35 6.10
N TYR A 74 3.87 -1.51 5.45
CA TYR A 74 5.16 -2.19 5.33
C TYR A 74 6.19 -1.35 4.56
N ILE A 75 5.79 -0.63 3.51
CA ILE A 75 6.66 0.33 2.81
C ILE A 75 7.16 1.42 3.78
N LEU A 76 6.29 2.00 4.62
CA LEU A 76 6.71 2.97 5.63
C LEU A 76 7.68 2.37 6.64
N TYR A 77 7.45 1.13 7.06
CA TYR A 77 8.35 0.40 7.94
C TYR A 77 9.74 0.24 7.30
N LEU A 78 9.80 -0.21 6.05
CA LEU A 78 11.04 -0.34 5.29
C LEU A 78 11.78 0.99 5.19
N MET A 79 11.07 2.09 4.91
CA MET A 79 11.67 3.42 4.79
C MET A 79 12.18 3.98 6.13
N LYS A 80 11.46 3.77 7.23
CA LYS A 80 11.78 4.38 8.54
C LYS A 80 12.76 3.57 9.37
N PHE A 81 12.73 2.25 9.29
CA PHE A 81 13.52 1.37 10.16
C PHE A 81 14.68 0.70 9.42
N GLN A 82 14.46 0.17 8.22
CA GLN A 82 15.46 -0.64 7.54
C GLN A 82 16.39 0.18 6.63
N TYR A 83 15.82 1.08 5.83
CA TYR A 83 16.54 1.88 4.83
C TYR A 83 16.49 3.36 5.13
N ARG A 84 16.44 3.70 6.42
CA ARG A 84 16.53 5.09 6.87
C ARG A 84 17.91 5.61 6.44
N SER A 85 17.95 6.35 5.34
CA SER A 85 19.13 7.13 4.99
C SER A 85 19.33 8.13 6.11
N TYR A 86 20.31 7.87 6.97
CA TYR A 86 20.99 8.92 7.72
C TYR A 86 21.59 9.85 6.66
N HIS A 87 20.89 10.96 6.42
CA HIS A 87 21.60 12.20 6.13
C HIS A 87 21.86 12.87 7.47
#